data_AF-A0A160T5Q6-F1
#
_entry.id   AF-A0A160T5Q6-F1
#
_cell.length_a   1.000
_cell.length_b   1.000
_cell.length_c   1.000
_cell.angle_alpha   90.00
_cell.angle_beta   90.00
_cell.angle_gamma   90.00
#
_symmetry.space_group_name_H-M   'P 1'
#
loop_
_entity.id
_entity.type
_entity.pdbx_description
1 polymer ?
#
loop_
_entity_poly.entity_id
_entity_poly.type
_entity_poly.pdbx_seq_one_letter_code
_entity_poly.pdbx_strand_id
1 'polypeptide(L)'
;MLPAAILKSIGARHYRGRQVRGITGQALTVDTYLISIGLGPYTIHGIEAVAMSQNKEAILGRDVLNQLELTLNGPAQETWIA
;
A
#
# COMPACT_ATOMS: atom_id res chain seq x y z
N MET A 1 1.27 -0.54 -1.79
CA MET A 1 2.68 -0.64 -2.23
C MET A 1 3.42 0.58 -1.71
N LEU A 2 4.51 0.39 -0.98
CA LEU A 2 5.21 1.48 -0.27
C LEU A 2 6.70 1.47 -0.58
N PRO A 3 7.39 2.63 -0.54
CA PRO A 3 8.84 2.68 -0.70
C PRO A 3 9.56 1.80 0.31
N ALA A 4 10.47 0.95 -0.16
CA ALA A 4 11.24 0.05 0.71
C ALA A 4 12.05 0.80 1.79
N ALA A 5 12.49 2.01 1.48
CA ALA A 5 13.21 2.86 2.43
C ALA A 5 12.35 3.21 3.67
N ILE A 6 11.07 3.54 3.46
CA ILE A 6 10.14 3.87 4.54
C ILE A 6 9.84 2.63 5.37
N LEU A 7 9.55 1.49 4.73
CA LEU A 7 9.29 0.22 5.42
C LEU A 7 10.48 -0.18 6.32
N LYS A 8 11.71 0.01 5.83
CA LYS A 8 12.92 -0.26 6.61
C LYS A 8 13.13 0.75 7.73
N SER A 9 12.88 2.04 7.49
CA SER A 9 13.10 3.08 8.51
C SER A 9 12.16 2.97 9.70
N ILE A 10 10.93 2.48 9.49
CA ILE A 10 9.98 2.21 10.58
C ILE A 10 10.20 0.85 11.26
N GLY A 11 11.23 0.09 10.85
CA GLY A 11 11.51 -1.24 11.39
C GLY A 11 10.41 -2.26 11.08
N ALA A 12 9.73 -2.13 9.94
CA ALA A 12 8.64 -3.03 9.57
C ALA A 12 9.14 -4.48 9.50
N ARG A 13 8.29 -5.41 9.96
CA ARG A 13 8.61 -6.83 9.91
C ARG A 13 8.54 -7.34 8.47
N HIS A 14 9.66 -7.79 7.93
CA HIS A 14 9.67 -8.55 6.66
C HIS A 14 8.80 -9.80 6.81
N TYR A 15 7.99 -10.07 5.79
CA TYR A 15 7.03 -11.17 5.82
C TYR A 15 7.40 -12.27 4.83
N ARG A 16 7.40 -11.99 3.52
CA ARG A 16 7.75 -12.97 2.48
C ARG A 16 8.01 -12.30 1.14
N GLY A 17 8.56 -13.04 0.19
CA GLY A 17 8.54 -12.69 -1.22
C GLY A 17 7.18 -13.04 -1.87
N ARG A 18 6.70 -12.20 -2.78
CA ARG A 18 5.45 -12.41 -3.54
C ARG A 18 5.61 -12.01 -5.00
N GLN A 19 4.90 -12.70 -5.90
CA GLN A 19 4.80 -12.30 -7.30
C GLN A 19 3.71 -11.23 -7.45
N VAL A 20 4.05 -10.10 -8.05
CA VAL A 20 3.12 -9.02 -8.41
C VAL A 20 3.09 -8.86 -9.92
N ARG A 21 1.89 -8.76 -10.49
CA ARG A 21 1.69 -8.54 -11.91
C ARG A 21 1.18 -7.12 -12.15
N GLY A 22 1.93 -6.35 -12.93
CA GLY A 22 1.52 -5.02 -13.36
C GLY A 22 0.68 -5.04 -14.63
N ILE A 23 0.36 -3.85 -15.14
CA ILE A 23 -0.41 -3.65 -16.38
C ILE A 23 0.27 -4.23 -17.64
N THR A 24 1.61 -4.40 -17.60
CA THR A 24 2.39 -4.98 -18.70
C THR A 24 2.34 -6.51 -18.73
N GLY A 25 1.68 -7.14 -17.75
CA GLY A 25 1.53 -8.60 -17.69
C GLY A 25 2.75 -9.36 -17.17
N GLN A 26 3.93 -8.74 -17.10
CA GLN A 26 5.10 -9.35 -16.46
C GLN A 26 4.91 -9.46 -14.94
N ALA A 27 5.29 -10.63 -14.40
CA ALA A 27 5.33 -10.88 -12.98
C ALA A 27 6.71 -10.49 -12.43
N LEU A 28 6.71 -9.77 -11.32
CA LEU A 28 7.90 -9.34 -10.60
C LEU A 28 7.84 -9.90 -9.18
N THR A 29 8.93 -10.54 -8.76
CA THR A 29 9.11 -10.93 -7.36
C THR A 29 9.45 -9.70 -6.53
N VAL A 30 8.68 -9.46 -5.48
CA VAL A 30 8.82 -8.32 -4.56
C VAL A 30 8.78 -8.81 -3.12
N ASP A 31 9.50 -8.14 -2.23
CA ASP A 31 9.37 -8.37 -0.79
C ASP A 31 8.10 -7.72 -0.25
N THR A 32 7.50 -8.35 0.76
CA THR A 32 6.36 -7.81 1.50
C THR A 32 6.69 -7.67 2.98
N TYR A 33 6.04 -6.70 3.62
CA TYR A 33 6.23 -6.35 5.02
C TYR A 33 4.86 -6.24 5.70
N LEU A 34 4.77 -6.68 6.96
CA LEU A 34 3.57 -6.51 7.77
C LEU A 34 3.63 -5.18 8.51
N ILE A 35 2.62 -4.34 8.30
CA ILE A 35 2.52 -3.01 8.90
C ILE A 35 1.11 -2.72 9.41
N SER A 36 1.00 -1.65 10.17
CA SER A 36 -0.27 -0.96 10.40
C SER A 36 -0.23 0.39 9.70
N ILE A 37 -1.37 0.84 9.18
CA ILE A 37 -1.53 2.13 8.50
C ILE A 37 -2.45 3.00 9.34
N GLY A 38 -1.96 4.18 9.72
CA GLY A 38 -2.78 5.24 10.32
C GLY A 38 -3.28 6.21 9.26
N LEU A 39 -4.59 6.48 9.25
CA LEU A 39 -5.29 7.40 8.36
C LEU A 39 -6.27 8.22 9.21
N GLY A 40 -5.88 9.43 9.60
CA GLY A 40 -6.68 10.24 10.54
C GLY A 40 -6.93 9.48 11.85
N PRO A 41 -8.20 9.31 12.28
CA PRO A 41 -8.55 8.55 13.48
C PRO A 41 -8.50 7.01 13.27
N TYR A 42 -8.38 6.54 12.03
CA TYR A 42 -8.42 5.12 11.69
C TYR A 42 -7.02 4.51 11.76
N THR A 43 -6.94 3.33 12.39
CA THR A 43 -5.75 2.48 12.30
C THR A 43 -6.13 1.14 11.73
N ILE A 44 -5.49 0.78 10.63
CA ILE A 44 -5.72 -0.47 9.91
C ILE A 44 -4.52 -1.38 10.14
N HIS A 45 -4.75 -2.52 10.78
CA HIS A 45 -3.70 -3.46 11.17
C HIS A 45 -3.52 -4.60 10.16
N GLY A 46 -2.35 -5.24 10.19
CA GLY A 46 -2.11 -6.49 9.48
C GLY A 46 -1.99 -6.34 7.95
N ILE A 47 -1.63 -5.16 7.46
CA ILE A 47 -1.48 -4.91 6.03
C ILE A 47 -0.18 -5.53 5.52
N GLU A 48 -0.29 -6.38 4.49
CA GLU A 48 0.85 -6.93 3.73
C GLU A 48 1.28 -5.90 2.67
N ALA A 49 2.16 -4.98 3.06
CA ALA A 49 2.67 -3.94 2.18
C ALA A 49 3.77 -4.48 1.25
N VAL A 50 3.54 -4.38 -0.06
CA VAL A 50 4.55 -4.63 -1.09
C VAL A 50 5.61 -3.52 -1.07
N ALA A 51 6.87 -3.92 -0.94
CA ALA A 51 8.01 -3.01 -1.02
C ALA A 51 8.33 -2.68 -2.49
N MET A 52 8.52 -1.39 -2.77
CA MET A 52 8.94 -0.90 -4.08
C MET A 52 10.35 -0.34 -4.05
N SER A 53 11.01 -0.39 -5.20
CA SER A 53 12.24 0.34 -5.46
C SER A 53 12.06 1.85 -5.21
N GLN A 54 13.17 2.51 -4.87
CA GLN A 54 13.18 3.91 -4.45
C GLN A 54 12.61 4.82 -5.55
N ASN A 55 12.02 5.96 -5.12
CA ASN A 55 11.48 7.02 -5.99
C ASN A 55 10.11 6.76 -6.65
N LYS A 56 9.32 5.84 -6.09
CA LYS A 56 7.91 5.66 -6.50
C LYS A 56 6.96 6.19 -5.44
N GLU A 57 5.88 6.81 -5.90
CA GLU A 57 4.78 7.27 -5.06
C GLU A 57 4.18 6.12 -4.24
N ALA A 58 3.74 6.40 -3.03
CA ALA A 58 3.07 5.43 -2.19
C ALA A 58 1.66 5.16 -2.74
N ILE A 59 1.33 3.89 -2.96
CA ILE A 59 0.01 3.49 -3.47
C ILE A 59 -0.74 2.76 -2.36
N LEU A 60 -1.89 3.30 -1.97
CA LEU A 60 -2.86 2.58 -1.14
C LEU A 60 -3.79 1.75 -2.03
N GLY A 61 -3.88 0.46 -1.73
CA GLY A 61 -4.70 -0.48 -2.48
C GLY A 61 -6.08 -0.67 -1.85
N ARG A 62 -6.88 -1.52 -2.50
CA ARG A 62 -8.21 -1.91 -2.02
C ARG A 62 -8.19 -2.64 -0.67
N ASP A 63 -7.09 -3.27 -0.33
CA ASP A 63 -6.85 -3.92 0.97
C ASP A 63 -6.90 -2.94 2.14
N VAL A 64 -6.56 -1.67 1.89
CA VAL A 64 -6.68 -0.56 2.85
C VAL A 64 -7.99 0.18 2.64
N LEU A 65 -8.28 0.59 1.39
CA LEU A 65 -9.44 1.43 1.08
C LEU A 65 -10.78 0.78 1.45
N ASN A 66 -10.91 -0.54 1.28
CA ASN A 66 -12.16 -1.24 1.61
C ASN A 66 -12.42 -1.36 3.12
N GLN A 67 -11.49 -0.91 3.98
CA GLN A 67 -11.67 -0.85 5.43
C GLN A 67 -12.18 0.51 5.91
N LEU A 68 -12.34 1.46 4.99
CA LEU A 68 -12.87 2.79 5.25
C LEU A 68 -14.28 2.89 4.67
N GLU A 69 -15.15 3.62 5.35
CA GLU A 69 -16.44 4.02 4.80
C GLU A 69 -16.20 5.18 3.81
N LEU A 70 -15.87 4.83 2.57
CA LEU A 70 -15.58 5.79 1.50
C LEU A 70 -16.46 5.57 0.28
N THR A 71 -16.81 6.66 -0.39
CA THR A 71 -17.52 6.65 -1.67
C THR A 71 -16.65 7.32 -2.72
N LEU A 72 -16.36 6.59 -3.80
CA LEU A 72 -15.65 7.13 -4.95
C LEU A 72 -16.64 7.83 -5.88
N ASN A 73 -16.60 9.17 -5.90
CA ASN A 73 -17.44 9.99 -6.76
C ASN A 73 -16.75 10.27 -8.12
N GLY A 74 -16.63 9.27 -9.00
CA GLY A 74 -16.23 9.55 -10.40
C GLY A 74 -17.38 10.28 -11.11
N PRO A 75 -17.21 11.39 -11.87
CA PRO A 75 -16.10 11.94 -12.65
C PRO A 75 -15.27 13.05 -11.98
N ALA A 76 -15.19 13.07 -10.65
CA ALA A 76 -14.27 13.97 -9.96
C ALA A 76 -12.82 13.59 -10.26
N GLN A 77 -11.97 14.57 -10.55
CA GLN A 77 -10.53 14.36 -10.80
C GLN A 77 -9.78 13.95 -9.53
N GLU A 78 -10.32 14.30 -8.36
CA GLU A 78 -9.70 14.07 -7.05
C GLU A 78 -10.77 13.67 -6.02
N THR A 79 -10.36 12.92 -5.00
CA THR A 79 -11.19 12.59 -3.84
C THR A 79 -10.41 12.94 -2.58
N TRP A 80 -11.04 13.66 -1.67
CA TRP A 80 -10.47 14.06 -0.39
C TRP A 80 -11.01 13.14 0.71
N ILE A 81 -10.09 12.59 1.52
CA ILE A 81 -10.43 11.81 2.71
C ILE A 81 -10.17 12.72 3.91
N ALA A 82 -11.22 13.08 4.64
CA ALA A 82 -11.17 13.98 5.81
C ALA A 82 -10.77 13.23 7.09
#